data_AF-A0A453GD12-F1
#
_entry.id   AF-A0A453GD12-F1
#
_cell.length_a   1.000
_cell.length_b   1.000
_cell.length_c   1.000
_cell.angle_alpha   90.00
_cell.angle_beta   90.00
_cell.angle_gamma   90.00
#
_symmetry.space_group_name_H-M   'P 1'
#
loop_
_entity.id
_entity.type
_entity.pdbx_description
1 polymer ?
#
loop_
_entity_poly.entity_id
_entity_poly.type
_entity_poly.pdbx_seq_one_letter_code
_entity_poly.pdbx_strand_id
1 'polypeptide(L)'
;MEFDHLGKLIQLTFIPLVRYCPRERWDEWVLLLLEYLFFYCEDIFRYAWLSLIHEGRAKVPAFFGDLYGPEEKLKKLEVELLIKFTRSVSSLLKVLASEELNSGLPDLNCPKSDLKSISSSSLMGYLLLHNCFGRFSMYLFGCLVDYQSAKEALPFFHALIRLAVATDDERLKQFILNEMLPTLVRFDDRSPPSGISRLKSESNSGIEVSSMKDIVCLCQEIYNVYLQNQVTMTNGEMADRKTCADGFIDWLNKELKDLHYRASLPAPDIFPKHVVWNWEFNEEFDRYFPTYMEMLHEVDTMNDCLEVNFCSIM
;
A
#
# COMPACT_ATOMS: atom_id res chain seq x y z
N MET A 1 -4.10 -20.12 8.79
CA MET A 1 -2.89 -20.27 9.64
C MET A 1 -2.76 -19.00 10.45
N GLU A 2 -2.41 -19.07 11.73
CA GLU A 2 -2.26 -17.86 12.54
C GLU A 2 -0.99 -17.05 12.20
N PHE A 3 -0.98 -15.80 12.63
CA PHE A 3 0.06 -14.81 12.33
C PHE A 3 1.47 -15.26 12.72
N ASP A 4 1.61 -15.92 13.87
CA ASP A 4 2.92 -16.38 14.35
C ASP A 4 3.52 -17.49 13.47
N HIS A 5 2.69 -18.42 13.00
CA HIS A 5 3.14 -19.49 12.11
C HIS A 5 3.42 -18.98 10.71
N LEU A 6 2.59 -18.06 10.20
CA LEU A 6 2.83 -17.41 8.92
C LEU A 6 4.10 -16.56 8.95
N GLY A 7 4.32 -15.80 10.03
CA GLY A 7 5.57 -15.06 10.21
C GLY A 7 6.79 -15.97 10.16
N LYS A 8 6.75 -17.12 10.85
CA LYS A 8 7.82 -18.13 10.80
C LYS A 8 7.97 -18.74 9.40
N LEU A 9 6.86 -19.03 8.71
CA LEU A 9 6.88 -19.54 7.34
C LEU A 9 7.58 -18.55 6.41
N ILE A 10 7.28 -17.26 6.53
CA ILE A 10 7.94 -16.21 5.77
C ILE A 10 9.45 -16.19 6.06
N GLN A 11 9.82 -16.15 7.34
CA GLN A 11 11.21 -16.01 7.76
C GLN A 11 12.07 -17.24 7.40
N LEU A 12 11.53 -18.43 7.58
CA LEU A 12 12.28 -19.68 7.44
C LEU A 12 12.16 -20.31 6.05
N THR A 13 11.15 -19.94 5.26
CA THR A 13 10.90 -20.55 3.94
C THR A 13 10.93 -19.52 2.82
N PHE A 14 10.07 -18.49 2.86
CA PHE A 14 9.98 -17.53 1.75
C PHE A 14 11.23 -16.69 1.58
N ILE A 15 11.82 -16.18 2.67
CA ILE A 15 13.04 -15.38 2.60
C ILE A 15 14.20 -16.17 1.99
N PRO A 16 14.54 -17.39 2.48
CA PRO A 16 15.55 -18.22 1.83
C PRO A 16 15.21 -18.54 0.38
N LEU A 17 13.95 -18.86 0.08
CA LEU A 17 13.52 -19.16 -1.27
C LEU A 17 13.80 -17.98 -2.21
N VAL A 18 13.35 -16.77 -1.85
CA VAL A 18 13.57 -15.56 -2.66
C VAL A 18 15.06 -15.27 -2.85
N ARG A 19 15.88 -15.41 -1.80
CA ARG A 19 17.31 -15.11 -1.88
C ARG A 19 18.09 -16.06 -2.78
N TYR A 20 17.73 -17.34 -2.77
CA TYR A 20 18.56 -18.39 -3.35
C TYR A 20 17.92 -19.08 -4.56
N CYS A 21 16.68 -18.72 -4.93
CA CYS A 21 16.03 -19.32 -6.10
C CYS A 21 16.72 -18.86 -7.39
N PRO A 22 17.22 -19.80 -8.21
CA PRO A 22 17.77 -19.46 -9.51
C PRO A 22 16.69 -18.85 -10.41
N ARG A 23 17.11 -17.96 -11.30
CA ARG A 23 16.21 -17.15 -12.13
C ARG A 23 15.29 -18.00 -13.00
N GLU A 24 15.78 -19.12 -13.53
CA GLU A 24 15.04 -20.05 -14.39
C GLU A 24 13.87 -20.73 -13.67
N ARG A 25 13.83 -20.63 -12.35
CA ARG A 25 12.84 -21.25 -11.47
C ARG A 25 11.91 -20.22 -10.81
N TRP A 26 12.04 -18.94 -11.14
CA TRP A 26 11.21 -17.88 -10.56
C TRP A 26 9.73 -18.09 -10.82
N ASP A 27 9.33 -18.50 -12.03
CA ASP A 27 7.91 -18.76 -12.34
C ASP A 27 7.29 -19.82 -11.43
N GLU A 28 7.97 -20.96 -11.31
CA GLU A 28 7.47 -22.13 -10.59
C GLU A 28 7.43 -21.90 -9.07
N TRP A 29 8.44 -21.22 -8.52
CA TRP A 29 8.65 -21.18 -7.08
C TRP A 29 8.48 -19.80 -6.47
N VAL A 30 8.96 -18.73 -7.13
CA VAL A 30 8.94 -17.39 -6.56
C VAL A 30 7.61 -16.72 -6.85
N LEU A 31 7.21 -16.62 -8.12
CA LEU A 31 5.97 -15.95 -8.53
C LEU A 31 4.76 -16.62 -7.91
N LEU A 32 4.58 -17.92 -8.19
CA LEU A 32 3.41 -18.67 -7.75
C LEU A 32 3.22 -18.56 -6.23
N LEU A 33 4.27 -18.78 -5.45
CA LEU A 33 4.16 -18.77 -3.99
C LEU A 33 4.01 -17.36 -3.43
N LEU A 34 4.71 -16.36 -3.97
CA LEU A 34 4.57 -14.97 -3.51
C LEU A 34 3.20 -14.40 -3.83
N GLU A 35 2.62 -14.72 -5.00
CA GLU A 35 1.27 -14.28 -5.35
C GLU A 35 0.24 -14.78 -4.33
N TYR A 36 0.27 -16.07 -3.99
CA TYR A 36 -0.61 -16.62 -2.96
C TYR A 36 -0.35 -16.04 -1.58
N LEU A 37 0.92 -15.85 -1.21
CA LEU A 37 1.29 -15.27 0.07
C LEU A 37 0.78 -13.84 0.18
N PHE A 38 1.03 -13.01 -0.82
CA PHE A 38 0.61 -11.61 -0.81
C PHE A 38 -0.90 -11.47 -0.87
N PHE A 39 -1.59 -12.28 -1.67
CA PHE A 39 -3.04 -12.30 -1.68
C PHE A 39 -3.61 -12.60 -0.28
N TYR A 40 -3.08 -13.63 0.38
CA TYR A 40 -3.52 -13.98 1.72
C TYR A 40 -3.17 -12.90 2.75
N CYS A 41 -1.94 -12.36 2.72
CA CYS A 41 -1.48 -11.31 3.63
C CYS A 41 -2.28 -10.03 3.49
N GLU A 42 -2.58 -9.60 2.26
CA GLU A 42 -3.41 -8.42 1.98
C GLU A 42 -4.75 -8.53 2.69
N ASP A 43 -5.47 -9.63 2.49
CA ASP A 43 -6.83 -9.77 3.01
C ASP A 43 -6.86 -9.75 4.55
N ILE A 44 -5.96 -10.51 5.18
CA ILE A 44 -5.90 -10.56 6.65
C ILE A 44 -5.38 -9.26 7.26
N PHE A 45 -4.44 -8.57 6.62
CA PHE A 45 -3.90 -7.32 7.14
C PHE A 45 -4.87 -6.17 6.94
N ARG A 46 -5.52 -6.08 5.78
CA ARG A 46 -6.57 -5.10 5.52
C ARG A 46 -7.63 -5.19 6.60
N TYR A 47 -8.14 -6.40 6.88
CA TYR A 47 -9.12 -6.59 7.95
C TYR A 47 -8.58 -6.18 9.33
N ALA A 48 -7.39 -6.68 9.71
CA ALA A 48 -6.86 -6.49 11.05
C ALA A 48 -6.42 -5.04 11.33
N TRP A 49 -5.74 -4.39 10.39
CA TRP A 49 -5.34 -2.99 10.52
C TRP A 49 -6.52 -2.05 10.47
N LEU A 50 -7.48 -2.25 9.56
CA LEU A 50 -8.70 -1.44 9.50
C LEU A 50 -9.49 -1.54 10.82
N SER A 51 -9.67 -2.76 11.34
CA SER A 51 -10.32 -3.00 12.63
C SER A 51 -9.56 -2.32 13.78
N LEU A 52 -8.22 -2.38 13.78
CA LEU A 52 -7.43 -1.73 14.82
C LEU A 52 -7.54 -0.20 14.77
N ILE A 53 -7.43 0.38 13.56
CA ILE A 53 -7.50 1.83 13.33
C ILE A 53 -8.86 2.37 13.77
N HIS A 54 -9.96 1.71 13.42
CA HIS A 54 -11.30 2.27 13.65
C HIS A 54 -12.01 1.74 14.91
N GLU A 55 -11.79 0.49 15.29
CA GLU A 55 -12.47 -0.14 16.43
C GLU A 55 -11.57 -0.30 17.66
N GLY A 56 -10.26 -0.09 17.52
CA GLY A 56 -9.29 -0.30 18.59
C GLY A 56 -9.03 -1.78 18.92
N ARG A 57 -9.44 -2.69 18.03
CA ARG A 57 -9.22 -4.14 18.12
C ARG A 57 -8.74 -4.66 16.78
N ALA A 58 -7.60 -5.34 16.75
CA ALA A 58 -7.12 -5.94 15.51
C ALA A 58 -7.85 -7.25 15.16
N LYS A 59 -8.56 -7.86 16.13
CA LYS A 59 -9.34 -9.10 15.91
C LYS A 59 -8.52 -10.19 15.23
N VAL A 60 -7.26 -10.32 15.65
CA VAL A 60 -6.30 -11.23 15.03
C VAL A 60 -6.73 -12.69 15.29
N PRO A 61 -6.76 -13.55 14.26
CA PRO A 61 -7.03 -14.97 14.45
C PRO A 61 -5.98 -15.59 15.36
N ALA A 62 -6.43 -16.25 16.44
CA ALA A 62 -5.58 -17.10 17.26
C ALA A 62 -5.91 -18.58 17.01
N PHE A 63 -4.92 -19.44 17.26
CA PHE A 63 -4.99 -20.90 17.26
C PHE A 63 -6.41 -21.48 17.36
N PHE A 64 -6.96 -22.02 16.26
CA PHE A 64 -8.24 -22.74 16.22
C PHE A 64 -9.37 -22.11 17.09
N GLY A 65 -9.51 -20.79 17.14
CA GLY A 65 -10.60 -20.13 17.88
C GLY A 65 -10.33 -18.67 18.27
N ASP A 66 -11.29 -18.08 18.98
CA ASP A 66 -11.18 -16.72 19.48
C ASP A 66 -10.26 -16.64 20.70
N LEU A 67 -9.56 -15.51 20.86
CA LEU A 67 -8.82 -15.24 22.10
C LEU A 67 -9.81 -14.93 23.23
N TYR A 68 -9.74 -15.70 24.32
CA TYR A 68 -10.54 -15.47 25.53
C TYR A 68 -9.69 -14.87 26.65
N GLY A 69 -10.20 -13.82 27.30
CA GLY A 69 -9.52 -13.18 28.42
C GLY A 69 -10.00 -11.75 28.69
N PRO A 70 -9.41 -11.06 29.68
CA PRO A 70 -9.70 -9.66 29.94
C PRO A 70 -9.42 -8.80 28.70
N GLU A 71 -10.36 -7.93 28.35
CA GLU A 71 -10.33 -7.16 27.09
C GLU A 71 -9.02 -6.38 26.87
N GLU A 72 -8.45 -5.78 27.92
CA GLU A 72 -7.19 -5.04 27.87
C GLU A 72 -6.01 -5.94 27.49
N LYS A 73 -5.94 -7.15 28.07
CA LYS A 73 -4.88 -8.13 27.74
C LYS A 73 -5.04 -8.65 26.31
N LEU A 74 -6.29 -8.84 25.87
CA LEU A 74 -6.59 -9.25 24.50
C LEU A 74 -6.17 -8.19 23.49
N LYS A 75 -6.56 -6.94 23.71
CA LYS A 75 -6.15 -5.78 22.90
C LYS A 75 -4.63 -5.74 22.72
N LYS A 76 -3.90 -5.82 23.83
CA LYS A 76 -2.43 -5.77 23.80
C LYS A 76 -1.83 -6.92 23.00
N LEU A 77 -2.31 -8.15 23.22
CA LEU A 77 -1.82 -9.33 22.51
C LEU A 77 -2.11 -9.28 21.02
N GLU A 78 -3.32 -8.86 20.63
CA GLU A 78 -3.71 -8.69 19.22
C GLU A 78 -2.79 -7.71 18.49
N VAL A 79 -2.50 -6.55 19.12
CA VAL A 79 -1.58 -5.56 18.57
C VAL A 79 -0.16 -6.11 18.45
N GLU A 80 0.35 -6.80 19.49
CA GLU A 80 1.68 -7.43 19.45
C GLU A 80 1.80 -8.45 18.31
N LEU A 81 0.79 -9.30 18.12
CA LEU A 81 0.76 -10.29 17.04
C LEU A 81 0.69 -9.63 15.65
N LEU A 82 -0.17 -8.63 15.48
CA LEU A 82 -0.29 -7.90 14.22
C LEU A 82 1.01 -7.20 13.84
N ILE A 83 1.64 -6.49 14.78
CA ILE A 83 2.93 -5.82 14.56
C ILE A 83 4.02 -6.85 14.21
N LYS A 84 4.13 -7.93 14.98
CA LYS A 84 5.14 -8.98 14.73
C LYS A 84 5.00 -9.63 13.36
N PHE A 85 3.77 -9.86 12.91
CA PHE A 85 3.52 -10.41 11.59
C PHE A 85 3.78 -9.38 10.48
N THR A 86 3.39 -8.11 10.67
CA THR A 86 3.72 -7.01 9.77
C THR A 86 5.23 -6.89 9.57
N ARG A 87 6.03 -6.95 10.65
CA ARG A 87 7.51 -6.98 10.57
C ARG A 87 8.01 -8.16 9.75
N SER A 88 7.39 -9.32 9.88
CA SER A 88 7.80 -10.51 9.11
C SER A 88 7.60 -10.31 7.61
N VAL A 89 6.50 -9.68 7.22
CA VAL A 89 6.22 -9.32 5.82
C VAL A 89 7.15 -8.19 5.34
N SER A 90 7.38 -7.15 6.15
CA SER A 90 8.36 -6.10 5.84
C SER A 90 9.77 -6.63 5.62
N SER A 91 10.21 -7.61 6.41
CA SER A 91 11.48 -8.30 6.21
C SER A 91 11.57 -9.02 4.86
N LEU A 92 10.49 -9.65 4.40
CA LEU A 92 10.43 -10.25 3.06
C LEU A 92 10.50 -9.18 1.96
N LEU A 93 9.74 -8.09 2.11
CA LEU A 93 9.74 -6.98 1.17
C LEU A 93 11.13 -6.33 1.05
N LYS A 94 11.84 -6.17 2.18
CA LYS A 94 13.24 -5.74 2.19
C LYS A 94 14.14 -6.61 1.33
N VAL A 95 13.95 -7.94 1.42
CA VAL A 95 14.72 -8.91 0.64
C VAL A 95 14.37 -8.81 -0.83
N LEU A 96 13.09 -8.70 -1.17
CA LEU A 96 12.65 -8.53 -2.55
C LEU A 96 13.25 -7.30 -3.23
N ALA A 97 13.49 -6.25 -2.46
CA ALA A 97 14.08 -5.00 -2.92
C ALA A 97 15.61 -4.91 -2.73
N SER A 98 16.29 -6.00 -2.38
CA SER A 98 17.74 -5.97 -2.19
C SER A 98 18.45 -5.66 -3.51
N GLU A 99 19.55 -4.92 -3.43
CA GLU A 99 20.37 -4.57 -4.60
C GLU A 99 20.90 -5.82 -5.33
N GLU A 100 21.25 -6.86 -4.58
CA GLU A 100 21.70 -8.17 -5.10
C GLU A 100 20.70 -8.81 -6.07
N LEU A 101 19.39 -8.65 -5.81
CA LEU A 101 18.32 -9.21 -6.64
C LEU A 101 17.82 -8.22 -7.70
N ASN A 102 18.33 -6.98 -7.68
CA ASN A 102 17.77 -5.85 -8.41
C ASN A 102 18.82 -4.93 -9.04
N SER A 103 19.96 -5.48 -9.47
CA SER A 103 21.00 -4.70 -10.15
C SER A 103 20.51 -3.99 -11.42
N GLY A 104 19.41 -4.46 -12.01
CA GLY A 104 18.75 -3.85 -13.16
C GLY A 104 17.80 -2.69 -12.88
N LEU A 105 17.59 -2.30 -11.61
CA LEU A 105 16.69 -1.19 -11.31
C LEU A 105 17.32 0.15 -11.73
N PRO A 106 16.63 0.93 -12.57
CA PRO A 106 17.12 2.23 -13.00
C PRO A 106 17.04 3.29 -11.90
N ASP A 107 17.91 4.30 -11.99
CA ASP A 107 17.80 5.49 -11.15
C ASP A 107 16.62 6.38 -11.61
N LEU A 108 16.11 7.21 -10.70
CA LEU A 108 14.97 8.11 -10.97
C LEU A 108 15.21 9.10 -12.13
N ASN A 109 16.47 9.36 -12.48
CA ASN A 109 16.85 10.28 -13.55
C ASN A 109 17.15 9.58 -14.89
N CYS A 110 17.03 8.25 -14.96
CA CYS A 110 17.27 7.51 -16.20
C CYS A 110 16.12 7.69 -17.19
N PRO A 111 16.40 7.62 -18.51
CA PRO A 111 15.35 7.53 -19.51
C PRO A 111 14.44 6.33 -19.25
N LYS A 112 13.17 6.45 -19.66
CA LYS A 112 12.22 5.35 -19.61
C LYS A 112 12.81 4.10 -20.26
N SER A 113 12.63 2.97 -19.61
CA SER A 113 13.15 1.68 -20.02
C SER A 113 12.02 0.67 -20.19
N ASP A 114 12.17 -0.23 -21.16
CA ASP A 114 11.20 -1.30 -21.36
C ASP A 114 11.16 -2.24 -20.14
N LEU A 115 9.96 -2.54 -19.66
CA LEU A 115 9.76 -3.37 -18.46
C LEU A 115 10.36 -4.77 -18.64
N LYS A 116 10.33 -5.34 -19.85
CA LYS A 116 10.95 -6.66 -20.11
C LYS A 116 12.47 -6.58 -19.95
N SER A 117 13.09 -5.48 -20.39
CA SER A 117 14.52 -5.23 -20.14
C SER A 117 14.84 -5.17 -18.66
N ILE A 118 14.09 -4.40 -17.86
CA ILE A 118 14.30 -4.31 -16.41
C ILE A 118 14.11 -5.69 -15.75
N SER A 119 13.06 -6.42 -16.14
CA SER A 119 12.79 -7.76 -15.59
C SER A 119 13.93 -8.76 -15.82
N SER A 120 14.78 -8.55 -16.83
CA SER A 120 15.93 -9.41 -17.18
C SER A 120 17.05 -9.42 -16.12
N SER A 121 17.07 -8.43 -15.23
CA SER A 121 18.12 -8.26 -14.21
C SER A 121 17.59 -7.69 -12.89
N SER A 122 16.27 -7.60 -12.72
CA SER A 122 15.62 -7.20 -11.48
C SER A 122 14.44 -8.10 -11.15
N LEU A 123 14.44 -8.64 -9.93
CA LEU A 123 13.31 -9.39 -9.37
C LEU A 123 12.08 -8.49 -9.23
N MET A 124 12.24 -7.26 -8.75
CA MET A 124 11.14 -6.30 -8.65
C MET A 124 10.50 -6.00 -10.00
N GLY A 125 11.31 -5.80 -11.05
CA GLY A 125 10.81 -5.66 -12.42
C GLY A 125 10.11 -6.92 -12.94
N TYR A 126 10.61 -8.10 -12.57
CA TYR A 126 9.97 -9.37 -12.89
C TYR A 126 8.60 -9.53 -12.21
N LEU A 127 8.51 -9.26 -10.91
CA LEU A 127 7.26 -9.30 -10.16
C LEU A 127 6.22 -8.31 -10.72
N LEU A 128 6.64 -7.12 -11.12
CA LEU A 128 5.79 -6.13 -11.77
C LEU A 128 5.28 -6.63 -13.13
N LEU A 129 6.17 -7.16 -13.97
CA LEU A 129 5.81 -7.72 -15.29
C LEU A 129 4.71 -8.80 -15.19
N HIS A 130 4.73 -9.58 -14.10
CA HIS A 130 3.76 -10.63 -13.83
C HIS A 130 2.61 -10.20 -12.91
N ASN A 131 2.42 -8.88 -12.70
CA ASN A 131 1.30 -8.30 -11.94
C ASN A 131 1.18 -8.80 -10.48
N CYS A 132 2.29 -9.22 -9.86
CA CYS A 132 2.31 -9.72 -8.48
C CYS A 132 1.93 -8.62 -7.45
N PHE A 133 2.02 -7.35 -7.83
CA PHE A 133 1.67 -6.19 -6.99
C PHE A 133 0.24 -5.68 -7.19
N GLY A 134 -0.58 -6.32 -8.05
CA GLY A 134 -1.86 -5.78 -8.49
C GLY A 134 -2.94 -5.61 -7.40
N ARG A 135 -2.76 -6.19 -6.21
CA ARG A 135 -3.67 -6.06 -5.07
C ARG A 135 -3.05 -5.39 -3.85
N PHE A 136 -1.90 -4.74 -4.00
CA PHE A 136 -1.24 -4.15 -2.84
C PHE A 136 -2.06 -3.00 -2.27
N SER A 137 -2.18 -2.98 -0.95
CA SER A 137 -2.74 -1.88 -0.18
C SER A 137 -1.73 -1.46 0.88
N MET A 138 -1.85 -0.23 1.39
CA MET A 138 -0.94 0.23 2.45
C MET A 138 -1.09 -0.53 3.77
N TYR A 139 -2.18 -1.31 3.93
CA TYR A 139 -2.38 -2.20 5.07
C TYR A 139 -1.38 -3.37 5.11
N LEU A 140 -0.85 -3.82 3.96
CA LEU A 140 0.23 -4.82 3.90
C LEU A 140 1.48 -4.35 4.66
N PHE A 141 1.67 -3.04 4.75
CA PHE A 141 2.80 -2.38 5.40
C PHE A 141 2.42 -1.79 6.76
N GLY A 142 1.24 -2.16 7.28
CA GLY A 142 0.68 -1.66 8.53
C GLY A 142 0.50 -0.15 8.58
N CYS A 143 0.22 0.48 7.43
CA CYS A 143 0.06 1.92 7.28
C CYS A 143 1.24 2.71 7.87
N LEU A 144 2.44 2.10 7.90
CA LEU A 144 3.67 2.66 8.46
C LEU A 144 3.64 2.95 9.96
N VAL A 145 2.62 2.49 10.69
CA VAL A 145 2.42 2.75 12.12
C VAL A 145 3.60 2.24 12.96
N ASP A 146 4.06 1.02 12.68
CA ASP A 146 5.24 0.44 13.31
C ASP A 146 6.51 0.88 12.57
N TYR A 147 7.31 1.74 13.21
CA TYR A 147 8.51 2.30 12.59
C TYR A 147 9.52 1.23 12.15
N GLN A 148 9.65 0.14 12.91
CA GLN A 148 10.56 -0.95 12.53
C GLN A 148 10.11 -1.61 11.22
N SER A 149 8.82 -1.95 11.10
CA SER A 149 8.23 -2.47 9.86
C SER A 149 8.37 -1.48 8.70
N ALA A 150 8.12 -0.20 8.94
CA ALA A 150 8.22 0.85 7.93
C ALA A 150 9.66 0.99 7.41
N LYS A 151 10.65 1.00 8.31
CA LYS A 151 12.07 1.06 7.96
C LYS A 151 12.54 -0.16 7.16
N GLU A 152 12.03 -1.33 7.48
CA GLU A 152 12.32 -2.55 6.71
C GLU A 152 11.68 -2.52 5.31
N ALA A 153 10.47 -1.99 5.19
CA ALA A 153 9.77 -1.84 3.90
C ALA A 153 10.32 -0.70 3.03
N LEU A 154 11.08 0.24 3.60
CA LEU A 154 11.56 1.44 2.90
C LEU A 154 12.28 1.16 1.56
N PRO A 155 13.23 0.20 1.45
CA PRO A 155 13.86 -0.12 0.16
C PRO A 155 12.86 -0.59 -0.89
N PHE A 156 11.81 -1.30 -0.47
CA PHE A 156 10.76 -1.78 -1.35
C PHE A 156 9.93 -0.63 -1.93
N PHE A 157 9.58 0.35 -1.10
CA PHE A 157 8.93 1.57 -1.55
C PHE A 157 9.75 2.35 -2.57
N HIS A 158 11.04 2.56 -2.32
CA HIS A 158 11.94 3.20 -3.28
C HIS A 158 11.99 2.43 -4.61
N ALA A 159 12.06 1.10 -4.55
CA ALA A 159 12.07 0.26 -5.76
C ALA A 159 10.75 0.38 -6.57
N LEU A 160 9.59 0.41 -5.90
CA LEU A 160 8.31 0.65 -6.56
C LEU A 160 8.25 2.04 -7.23
N ILE A 161 8.70 3.09 -6.55
CA ILE A 161 8.70 4.44 -7.13
C ILE A 161 9.64 4.51 -8.34
N ARG A 162 10.84 3.93 -8.25
CA ARG A 162 11.78 3.85 -9.39
C ARG A 162 11.17 3.13 -10.58
N LEU A 163 10.49 2.01 -10.34
CA LEU A 163 9.78 1.28 -11.40
C LEU A 163 8.67 2.13 -12.01
N ALA A 164 7.88 2.85 -11.22
CA ALA A 164 6.81 3.71 -11.70
C ALA A 164 7.31 4.88 -12.55
N VAL A 165 8.48 5.42 -12.22
CA VAL A 165 9.14 6.50 -12.96
C VAL A 165 9.79 5.99 -14.24
N ALA A 166 10.42 4.83 -14.19
CA ALA A 166 11.15 4.27 -15.32
C ALA A 166 10.26 3.54 -16.33
N THR A 167 9.04 3.18 -15.94
CA THR A 167 8.08 2.45 -16.78
C THR A 167 6.80 3.25 -16.96
N ASP A 168 5.97 2.87 -17.93
CA ASP A 168 4.63 3.43 -18.11
C ASP A 168 3.54 2.56 -17.49
N ASP A 169 3.85 1.88 -16.38
CA ASP A 169 2.87 1.06 -15.66
C ASP A 169 1.87 1.96 -14.91
N GLU A 170 0.68 2.12 -15.50
CA GLU A 170 -0.38 2.98 -14.94
C GLU A 170 -0.91 2.45 -13.61
N ARG A 171 -0.97 1.13 -13.43
CA ARG A 171 -1.48 0.52 -12.19
C ARG A 171 -0.57 0.85 -11.02
N LEU A 172 0.75 0.76 -11.22
CA LEU A 172 1.72 1.10 -10.21
C LEU A 172 1.71 2.59 -9.87
N LYS A 173 1.55 3.45 -10.88
CA LYS A 173 1.40 4.90 -10.68
C LYS A 173 0.13 5.21 -9.88
N GLN A 174 -0.99 4.57 -10.20
CA GLN A 174 -2.24 4.69 -9.45
C GLN A 174 -2.09 4.20 -8.01
N PHE A 175 -1.43 3.06 -7.77
CA PHE A 175 -1.13 2.61 -6.41
C PHE A 175 -0.30 3.65 -5.64
N ILE A 176 0.74 4.21 -6.25
CA ILE A 176 1.58 5.21 -5.58
C ILE A 176 0.77 6.48 -5.25
N LEU A 177 -0.03 6.98 -6.19
CA LEU A 177 -0.77 8.24 -6.02
C LEU A 177 -2.02 8.09 -5.17
N ASN A 178 -2.72 6.96 -5.26
CA ASN A 178 -4.01 6.77 -4.60
C ASN A 178 -3.86 6.05 -3.26
N GLU A 179 -2.88 5.16 -3.07
CA GLU A 179 -2.71 4.39 -1.82
C GLU A 179 -1.54 4.92 -0.98
N MET A 180 -0.34 4.94 -1.58
CA MET A 180 0.90 5.23 -0.85
C MET A 180 0.97 6.70 -0.42
N LEU A 181 0.68 7.63 -1.34
CA LEU A 181 0.72 9.06 -1.06
C LEU A 181 -0.21 9.48 0.07
N PRO A 182 -1.53 9.19 0.05
CA PRO A 182 -2.40 9.64 1.14
C PRO A 182 -2.01 9.04 2.48
N THR A 183 -1.51 7.80 2.51
CA THR A 183 -1.00 7.17 3.74
C THR A 183 0.21 7.93 4.29
N LEU A 184 1.16 8.33 3.44
CA LEU A 184 2.31 9.13 3.83
C LEU A 184 1.89 10.53 4.31
N VAL A 185 0.92 11.17 3.66
CA VAL A 185 0.39 12.47 4.08
C VAL A 185 -0.29 12.36 5.44
N ARG A 186 -1.08 11.31 5.70
CA ARG A 186 -1.67 11.03 7.03
C ARG A 186 -0.61 10.69 8.10
N PHE A 187 0.59 10.29 7.70
CA PHE A 187 1.70 10.07 8.62
C PHE A 187 2.42 11.37 9.04
N ASP A 188 2.32 12.44 8.24
CA ASP A 188 2.91 13.76 8.56
C ASP A 188 2.31 14.30 9.88
N ASP A 189 3.15 14.88 10.74
CA ASP A 189 2.71 15.38 12.06
C ASP A 189 1.79 16.60 11.95
N ARG A 190 1.75 17.27 10.79
CA ARG A 190 0.83 18.36 10.49
C ARG A 190 -0.53 17.84 10.02
N SER A 191 -0.72 16.55 9.82
CA SER A 191 -2.00 15.97 9.40
C SER A 191 -3.08 16.14 10.49
N PRO A 192 -4.38 16.16 10.11
CA PRO A 192 -5.46 16.13 11.08
C PRO A 192 -5.45 14.81 11.87
N PRO A 193 -5.99 14.78 13.11
CA PRO A 193 -6.09 13.56 13.90
C PRO A 193 -6.77 12.43 13.12
N SER A 194 -6.10 11.27 13.07
CA SER A 194 -6.49 10.08 12.33
C SER A 194 -6.22 8.83 13.18
N GLY A 195 -6.80 7.69 12.82
CA GLY A 195 -6.51 6.44 13.52
C GLY A 195 -5.03 6.04 13.37
N ILE A 196 -4.42 6.33 12.22
CA ILE A 196 -2.98 6.14 11.98
C ILE A 196 -2.15 7.04 12.90
N SER A 197 -2.45 8.34 12.99
CA SER A 197 -1.68 9.26 13.83
C SER A 197 -1.84 8.93 15.33
N ARG A 198 -3.03 8.47 15.75
CA ARG A 198 -3.27 7.95 17.10
C ARG A 198 -2.37 6.74 17.39
N LEU A 199 -2.43 5.70 16.56
CA LEU A 199 -1.63 4.49 16.77
C LEU A 199 -0.12 4.77 16.68
N LYS A 200 0.30 5.69 15.82
CA LYS A 200 1.69 6.18 15.74
C LYS A 200 2.13 6.78 17.07
N SER A 201 1.30 7.65 17.67
CA SER A 201 1.62 8.29 18.96
C SER A 201 1.68 7.28 20.12
N GLU A 202 0.82 6.26 20.11
CA GLU A 202 0.78 5.20 21.10
C GLU A 202 1.98 4.23 20.98
N SER A 203 2.45 4.00 19.74
CA SER A 203 3.51 3.02 19.45
C SER A 203 4.92 3.60 19.55
N ASN A 204 5.10 4.91 19.31
CA ASN A 204 6.41 5.53 19.10
C ASN A 204 6.83 6.52 20.20
N SER A 205 6.49 6.26 21.46
CA SER A 205 6.77 7.15 22.62
C SER A 205 8.26 7.37 22.96
N GLY A 206 9.17 7.34 21.97
CA GLY A 206 10.61 7.58 22.13
C GLY A 206 11.48 7.57 20.85
N ILE A 207 10.93 7.59 19.64
CA ILE A 207 11.72 7.57 18.38
C ILE A 207 11.31 8.75 17.47
N GLU A 208 11.90 9.93 17.68
CA GLU A 208 11.29 11.20 17.23
C GLU A 208 12.02 11.98 16.11
N VAL A 209 13.17 11.56 15.55
CA VAL A 209 13.92 12.46 14.63
C VAL A 209 14.34 11.88 13.27
N SER A 210 14.67 10.59 13.16
CA SER A 210 15.08 10.01 11.85
C SER A 210 13.90 9.61 10.97
N SER A 211 12.78 9.23 11.58
CA SER A 211 11.57 8.70 10.90
C SER A 211 10.92 9.69 9.95
N MET A 212 10.93 10.98 10.29
CA MET A 212 10.40 12.07 9.48
C MET A 212 11.19 12.29 8.18
N LYS A 213 12.52 12.11 8.20
CA LYS A 213 13.36 12.36 7.03
C LYS A 213 13.11 11.34 5.92
N ASP A 214 13.03 10.06 6.28
CA ASP A 214 12.79 8.97 5.34
C ASP A 214 11.45 9.15 4.59
N ILE A 215 10.42 9.61 5.31
CA ILE A 215 9.07 9.86 4.76
C ILE A 215 9.04 11.10 3.87
N VAL A 216 9.71 12.18 4.27
CA VAL A 216 9.86 13.36 3.41
C VAL A 216 10.59 12.99 2.11
N CYS A 217 11.64 12.15 2.18
CA CYS A 217 12.32 11.65 0.98
C CYS A 217 11.37 10.84 0.08
N LEU A 218 10.58 9.92 0.64
CA LEU A 218 9.55 9.19 -0.14
C LEU A 218 8.55 10.14 -0.80
N CYS A 219 8.03 11.14 -0.07
CA CYS A 219 7.11 12.12 -0.62
C CYS A 219 7.72 12.92 -1.78
N GLN A 220 9.01 13.27 -1.69
CA GLN A 220 9.74 13.94 -2.77
C GLN A 220 9.87 13.05 -4.00
N GLU A 221 10.14 11.76 -3.82
CA GLU A 221 10.21 10.81 -4.94
C GLU A 221 8.82 10.61 -5.58
N ILE A 222 7.75 10.51 -4.79
CA ILE A 222 6.37 10.42 -5.28
C ILE A 222 5.98 11.68 -6.06
N TYR A 223 6.43 12.86 -5.63
CA TYR A 223 6.17 14.10 -6.35
C TYR A 223 6.72 14.05 -7.79
N ASN A 224 7.82 13.34 -8.03
CA ASN A 224 8.30 13.13 -9.41
C ASN A 224 7.33 12.27 -10.23
N VAL A 225 6.72 11.22 -9.64
CA VAL A 225 5.67 10.43 -10.30
C VAL A 225 4.47 11.31 -10.64
N TYR A 226 4.03 12.14 -9.70
CA TYR A 226 2.94 13.10 -9.91
C TYR A 226 3.22 14.06 -11.07
N LEU A 227 4.42 14.64 -11.13
CA LEU A 227 4.82 15.55 -12.21
C LEU A 227 4.79 14.87 -13.59
N GLN A 228 5.24 13.63 -13.69
CA GLN A 228 5.20 12.88 -14.94
C GLN A 228 3.76 12.60 -15.40
N ASN A 229 2.87 12.26 -14.47
CA ASN A 229 1.47 12.04 -14.78
C ASN A 229 0.77 13.33 -15.25
N GLN A 230 1.08 14.47 -14.65
CA GLN A 230 0.58 15.78 -15.10
C GLN A 230 1.01 16.09 -16.55
N VAL A 231 2.30 15.90 -16.89
CA VAL A 231 2.82 16.14 -18.25
C VAL A 231 2.15 15.24 -19.29
N THR A 232 1.77 14.03 -18.90
CA THR A 232 1.07 13.08 -19.79
C THR A 232 -0.37 13.52 -20.07
N MET A 233 -1.02 14.22 -19.13
CA MET A 233 -2.39 14.72 -19.26
C MET A 233 -2.48 16.06 -20.02
N THR A 234 -1.42 16.89 -20.00
CA THR A 234 -1.37 18.18 -20.69
C THR A 234 -0.42 18.11 -21.88
N ASN A 235 -0.89 17.62 -23.04
CA ASN A 235 -0.22 17.58 -24.36
C ASN A 235 1.05 18.44 -24.56
N GLY A 236 2.18 18.04 -23.94
CA GLY A 236 3.52 18.54 -24.24
C GLY A 236 3.86 20.01 -23.93
N GLU A 237 3.00 20.81 -23.31
CA GLU A 237 3.38 22.18 -22.91
C GLU A 237 4.17 22.14 -21.61
N MET A 238 5.49 22.38 -21.68
CA MET A 238 6.35 22.52 -20.50
C MET A 238 5.88 23.72 -19.68
N ALA A 239 5.12 23.47 -18.62
CA ALA A 239 4.81 24.46 -17.61
C ALA A 239 6.11 24.98 -16.97
N ASP A 240 6.14 26.28 -16.74
CA ASP A 240 7.25 27.05 -16.18
C ASP A 240 7.66 26.44 -14.83
N ARG A 241 8.82 25.76 -14.79
CA ARG A 241 9.26 25.03 -13.60
C ARG A 241 9.71 26.04 -12.55
N LYS A 242 8.84 26.31 -11.55
CA LYS A 242 9.33 26.66 -10.20
C LYS A 242 10.45 25.66 -9.83
N THR A 243 11.45 26.13 -9.10
CA THR A 243 12.49 25.28 -8.50
C THR A 243 11.83 24.02 -7.90
N CYS A 244 12.34 22.84 -8.25
CA CYS A 244 11.71 21.55 -7.93
C CYS A 244 11.37 21.40 -6.43
N ALA A 245 12.22 21.97 -5.55
CA ALA A 245 12.01 22.00 -4.12
C ALA A 245 10.83 22.90 -3.69
N ASP A 246 10.71 24.10 -4.27
CA ASP A 246 9.60 25.01 -3.96
C ASP A 246 8.27 24.46 -4.49
N GLY A 247 8.30 23.81 -5.66
CA GLY A 247 7.14 23.11 -6.20
C GLY A 247 6.68 21.95 -5.31
N PHE A 248 7.61 21.15 -4.79
CA PHE A 248 7.29 20.05 -3.86
C PHE A 248 6.64 20.56 -2.57
N ILE A 249 7.20 21.59 -1.94
CA ILE A 249 6.66 22.14 -0.69
C ILE A 249 5.27 22.74 -0.91
N ASP A 250 5.08 23.50 -1.99
CA ASP A 250 3.77 24.05 -2.36
C ASP A 250 2.74 22.95 -2.59
N TRP A 251 3.13 21.89 -3.31
CA TRP A 251 2.28 20.72 -3.56
C TRP A 251 1.92 19.98 -2.27
N LEU A 252 2.90 19.65 -1.42
CA LEU A 252 2.65 18.96 -0.16
C LEU A 252 1.74 19.78 0.77
N ASN A 253 1.95 21.10 0.83
CA ASN A 253 1.09 21.99 1.60
C ASN A 253 -0.34 22.02 1.05
N LYS A 254 -0.52 21.90 -0.27
CA LYS A 254 -1.84 21.78 -0.88
C LYS A 254 -2.53 20.47 -0.49
N GLU A 255 -1.82 19.34 -0.57
CA GLU A 255 -2.35 18.04 -0.16
C GLU A 255 -2.75 18.03 1.32
N LEU A 256 -1.91 18.58 2.20
CA LEU A 256 -2.23 18.72 3.62
C LEU A 256 -3.46 19.61 3.85
N LYS A 257 -3.55 20.74 3.14
CA LYS A 257 -4.69 21.65 3.26
C LYS A 257 -6.00 20.99 2.82
N ASP A 258 -5.97 20.23 1.73
CA ASP A 258 -7.12 19.45 1.26
C ASP A 258 -7.53 18.36 2.26
N LEU A 259 -6.55 17.65 2.83
CA LEU A 259 -6.79 16.66 3.88
C LEU A 259 -7.45 17.28 5.12
N HIS A 260 -6.96 18.44 5.59
CA HIS A 260 -7.57 19.20 6.68
C HIS A 260 -9.00 19.63 6.36
N TYR A 261 -9.25 20.08 5.12
CA TYR A 261 -10.58 20.44 4.67
C TYR A 261 -11.53 19.24 4.75
N ARG A 262 -11.14 18.09 4.19
CA ARG A 262 -11.93 16.85 4.24
C ARG A 262 -12.20 16.40 5.68
N ALA A 263 -11.19 16.45 6.56
CA ALA A 263 -11.34 16.10 7.97
C ALA A 263 -12.28 17.04 8.74
N SER A 264 -12.45 18.28 8.28
CA SER A 264 -13.34 19.27 8.90
C SER A 264 -14.81 19.13 8.47
N LEU A 265 -15.10 18.30 7.46
CA LEU A 265 -16.47 18.12 6.96
C LEU A 265 -17.34 17.43 8.02
N PRO A 266 -18.59 17.92 8.22
CA PRO A 266 -19.53 17.27 9.11
C PRO A 266 -19.93 15.90 8.57
N ALA A 267 -20.46 15.06 9.46
CA ALA A 267 -21.09 13.82 9.06
C ALA A 267 -22.19 14.09 8.01
N PRO A 268 -22.26 13.33 6.91
CA PRO A 268 -23.35 13.43 5.95
C PRO A 268 -24.70 13.25 6.65
N ASP A 269 -25.75 13.96 6.21
CA ASP A 269 -27.08 13.91 6.83
C ASP A 269 -27.70 12.50 6.87
N ILE A 270 -27.28 11.65 5.92
CA ILE A 270 -27.69 10.25 5.79
C ILE A 270 -26.93 9.31 6.75
N PHE A 271 -25.87 9.77 7.41
CA PHE A 271 -25.06 8.94 8.29
C PHE A 271 -25.82 8.61 9.59
N PRO A 272 -25.74 7.37 10.10
CA PRO A 272 -26.50 6.98 11.28
C PRO A 272 -26.16 7.84 12.50
N LYS A 273 -27.14 8.55 13.06
CA LYS A 273 -26.96 9.48 14.20
C LYS A 273 -26.44 8.82 15.49
N HIS A 274 -26.51 7.50 15.59
CA HIS A 274 -26.05 6.72 16.73
C HIS A 274 -24.61 6.21 16.59
N VAL A 275 -23.96 6.50 15.45
CA VAL A 275 -22.59 6.08 15.15
C VAL A 275 -21.69 7.31 15.14
N VAL A 276 -20.47 7.17 15.66
CA VAL A 276 -19.47 8.25 15.64
C VAL A 276 -18.94 8.40 14.22
N TRP A 277 -19.05 9.60 13.66
CA TRP A 277 -18.48 9.93 12.36
C TRP A 277 -16.96 9.84 12.40
N ASN A 278 -16.39 9.14 11.43
CA ASN A 278 -14.96 9.19 11.14
C ASN A 278 -14.78 9.55 9.67
N TRP A 279 -14.18 10.72 9.44
CA TRP A 279 -13.91 11.24 8.10
C TRP A 279 -12.99 10.33 7.28
N GLU A 280 -12.16 9.50 7.92
CA GLU A 280 -11.30 8.53 7.24
C GLU A 280 -12.11 7.48 6.48
N PHE A 281 -13.29 7.08 6.98
CA PHE A 281 -14.17 6.15 6.27
C PHE A 281 -14.74 6.77 5.00
N ASN A 282 -15.04 8.07 5.03
CA ASN A 282 -15.50 8.75 3.82
C ASN A 282 -14.40 8.79 2.78
N GLU A 283 -13.16 9.05 3.20
CA GLU A 283 -12.01 9.07 2.29
C GLU A 283 -11.77 7.70 1.65
N GLU A 284 -11.87 6.63 2.44
CA GLU A 284 -11.76 5.25 1.96
C GLU A 284 -12.90 4.94 0.98
N PHE A 285 -14.14 5.31 1.33
CA PHE A 285 -15.30 5.12 0.46
C PHE A 285 -15.13 5.88 -0.86
N ASP A 286 -14.85 7.18 -0.81
CA ASP A 286 -14.65 8.03 -1.99
C ASP A 286 -13.53 7.50 -2.89
N ARG A 287 -12.48 6.92 -2.31
CA ARG A 287 -11.38 6.30 -3.07
C ARG A 287 -11.84 5.07 -3.85
N TYR A 288 -12.60 4.17 -3.24
CA TYR A 288 -13.03 2.93 -3.88
C TYR A 288 -14.36 3.07 -4.63
N PHE A 289 -15.08 4.18 -4.45
CA PHE A 289 -16.38 4.42 -5.06
C PHE A 289 -16.34 4.35 -6.60
N PRO A 290 -15.38 4.96 -7.32
CA PRO A 290 -15.30 4.83 -8.78
C PRO A 290 -15.17 3.37 -9.23
N THR A 291 -14.26 2.61 -8.62
CA THR A 291 -14.06 1.18 -8.89
C THR A 291 -15.33 0.37 -8.63
N TYR A 292 -16.04 0.68 -7.53
CA TYR A 292 -17.31 0.03 -7.21
C TYR A 292 -18.39 0.34 -8.26
N MET A 293 -18.48 1.60 -8.71
CA MET A 293 -19.43 2.00 -9.75
C MET A 293 -19.10 1.39 -11.11
N GLU A 294 -17.81 1.26 -11.46
CA GLU A 294 -17.37 0.56 -12.66
C GLU A 294 -17.74 -0.94 -12.62
N MET A 295 -17.49 -1.62 -11.50
CA MET A 295 -17.90 -3.02 -11.33
C MET A 295 -19.43 -3.20 -11.43
N LEU A 296 -20.22 -2.29 -10.82
CA LEU A 296 -21.68 -2.33 -10.95
C LEU A 296 -22.11 -2.14 -12.41
N HIS A 297 -21.50 -1.20 -13.12
CA HIS A 297 -21.78 -0.98 -14.54
C HIS A 297 -21.38 -2.19 -15.41
N GLU A 298 -20.25 -2.86 -15.11
CA GLU A 298 -19.88 -4.12 -15.76
C GLU A 298 -20.93 -5.22 -15.51
N VAL A 299 -21.41 -5.37 -14.28
CA VAL A 299 -22.48 -6.33 -13.95
C VAL A 299 -23.78 -6.00 -14.68
N ASP A 300 -24.18 -4.74 -14.73
CA ASP A 300 -25.39 -4.29 -15.42
C ASP A 300 -25.30 -4.52 -16.94
N THR A 301 -24.15 -4.22 -17.55
CA THR A 301 -23.90 -4.48 -18.99
C THR A 301 -23.77 -5.96 -19.34
N MET A 302 -23.36 -6.81 -18.39
CA MET A 302 -23.39 -8.27 -18.56
C MET A 302 -24.81 -8.83 -18.54
N ASN A 303 -25.76 -8.17 -17.87
CA ASN A 303 -27.15 -8.60 -17.83
C ASN A 303 -27.84 -8.42 -19.20
N ASP A 304 -27.48 -7.37 -19.94
CA ASP A 304 -27.91 -7.14 -21.33
C ASP A 304 -27.39 -8.22 -22.31
N CYS A 305 -26.34 -8.96 -21.95
CA CYS A 305 -25.79 -10.05 -22.77
C CYS A 305 -26.45 -11.41 -22.50
N LEU A 306 -27.19 -11.57 -21.39
CA LEU A 306 -27.85 -12.82 -21.03
C LEU A 306 -29.32 -12.89 -21.48
N GLU A 307 -29.98 -11.75 -21.70
CA GLU A 307 -31.38 -11.73 -22.17
C GLU A 307 -31.56 -12.13 -23.65
N VAL A 308 -30.49 -12.14 -24.46
CA VAL A 308 -30.61 -12.41 -25.91
C VAL A 308 -30.46 -13.89 -26.28
N ASN A 309 -29.98 -14.76 -25.37
CA ASN A 309 -29.68 -16.17 -25.71
C ASN A 309 -30.66 -17.22 -25.15
N PHE A 310 -31.70 -16.84 -24.41
CA PHE A 310 -32.69 -17.80 -23.89
C PHE A 310 -34.00 -17.91 -24.70
N CYS A 311 -34.21 -17.10 -25.74
CA CYS A 311 -35.41 -17.15 -26.57
C CYS A 311 -35.24 -17.81 -27.95
N SER A 312 -34.10 -18.47 -28.23
CA SER A 312 -33.88 -19.20 -29.50
C SER A 312 -33.81 -20.73 -29.35
N ILE A 313 -34.13 -21.27 -28.16
CA ILE A 313 -34.30 -22.72 -27.95
C ILE A 313 -35.57 -22.95 -27.14
N MET A 314 -36.72 -22.75 -27.79
CA MET A 314 -37.99 -23.38 -27.40
C MET A 314 -38.83 -23.67 -28.63
#